data_AF-A0A519KDE7-F1
#
_entry.id   AF-A0A519KDE7-F1
#
_cell.length_a   1.000
_cell.length_b   1.000
_cell.length_c   1.000
_cell.angle_alpha   90.00
_cell.angle_beta   90.00
_cell.angle_gamma   90.00
#
_symmetry.space_group_name_H-M   'P 1'
#
loop_
_entity.id
_entity.type
_entity.pdbx_description
1 polymer ?
#
loop_
_entity_poly.entity_id
_entity_poly.type
_entity_poly.pdbx_seq_one_letter_code
_entity_poly.pdbx_strand_id
1 'polypeptide(L)'
;GHISLNWSANDEAKLDNSKMLEMAMEYLQLMGIKNTQLLIARHHDSSHPHVHIIYNRVDNDGRTISDQFQLRKNVAACKSLTLKHGLYIAGDKKNVNRKALKGADKIKYQLFDLIKAAQKNSW
;
A
#
# COMPACT_ATOMS: atom_id res chain seq x y z
N GLY A 1 -14.40 -3.60 -8.34
CA GLY A 1 -13.01 -3.11 -8.20
C GLY A 1 -12.24 -4.09 -7.34
N HIS A 2 -10.92 -4.07 -7.43
CA HIS A 2 -10.03 -4.89 -6.63
C HIS A 2 -8.89 -4.04 -6.08
N ILE A 3 -8.61 -4.16 -4.78
CA ILE A 3 -7.54 -3.44 -4.08
C ILE A 3 -6.81 -4.44 -3.19
N SER A 4 -5.48 -4.32 -3.13
CA SER A 4 -4.66 -5.03 -2.15
C SER A 4 -4.06 -4.02 -1.17
N LEU A 5 -4.38 -4.15 0.11
CA LEU A 5 -3.74 -3.38 1.18
C LEU A 5 -2.66 -4.24 1.82
N ASN A 6 -1.45 -3.70 1.86
CA ASN A 6 -0.26 -4.39 2.30
C ASN A 6 0.38 -3.62 3.45
N TRP A 7 0.65 -4.30 4.55
CA TRP A 7 1.36 -3.74 5.70
C TRP A 7 2.81 -4.19 5.70
N SER A 8 3.67 -3.41 6.38
CA SER A 8 5.04 -3.83 6.59
C SER A 8 5.08 -5.06 7.50
N ALA A 9 6.02 -5.98 7.27
CA ALA A 9 6.31 -7.05 8.21
C ALA A 9 6.69 -6.51 9.61
N ASN A 10 7.23 -5.29 9.69
CA ASN A 10 7.54 -4.63 10.97
C ASN A 10 6.30 -4.25 11.80
N ASP A 11 5.11 -4.26 11.19
CA ASP A 11 3.86 -3.96 11.89
C ASP A 11 3.10 -5.22 12.30
N GLU A 12 3.61 -6.43 12.02
CA GLU A 12 2.88 -7.69 12.25
C GLU A 12 2.32 -7.82 13.67
N ALA A 13 3.07 -7.41 14.69
CA ALA A 13 2.62 -7.43 16.09
C ALA A 13 1.42 -6.50 16.40
N LYS A 14 1.12 -5.53 15.51
CA LYS A 14 -0.03 -4.62 15.61
C LYS A 14 -1.24 -5.10 14.81
N LEU A 15 -1.13 -6.23 14.10
CA LEU A 15 -2.10 -6.67 13.11
C LEU A 15 -2.83 -7.94 13.55
N ASP A 16 -4.10 -7.77 13.87
CA ASP A 16 -5.07 -8.86 13.93
C ASP A 16 -6.20 -8.63 12.91
N ASN A 17 -7.13 -9.58 12.83
CA ASN A 17 -8.24 -9.47 11.89
C ASN A 17 -9.10 -8.22 12.12
N SER A 18 -9.29 -7.81 13.38
CA SER A 18 -10.12 -6.64 13.71
C SER A 18 -9.43 -5.36 13.29
N LYS A 19 -8.13 -5.22 13.58
CA LYS A 19 -7.35 -4.02 13.24
C LYS A 19 -7.16 -3.89 11.74
N MET A 20 -6.92 -5.00 11.04
CA MET A 20 -6.82 -5.00 9.58
C MET A 20 -8.16 -4.63 8.94
N LEU A 21 -9.28 -5.15 9.46
CA LEU A 21 -10.62 -4.79 9.00
C LEU A 21 -10.93 -3.31 9.24
N GLU A 22 -10.63 -2.78 10.43
CA GLU A 22 -10.80 -1.36 10.78
C GLU A 22 -10.07 -0.47 9.76
N MET A 23 -8.78 -0.69 9.55
CA MET A 23 -7.98 0.09 8.60
C MET A 23 -8.46 -0.07 7.15
N ALA A 24 -8.90 -1.26 6.75
CA ALA A 24 -9.46 -1.49 5.41
C ALA A 24 -10.76 -0.70 5.20
N MET A 25 -11.64 -0.64 6.19
CA MET A 25 -12.88 0.13 6.13
C MET A 25 -12.61 1.64 6.11
N GLU A 26 -11.66 2.12 6.92
CA GLU A 26 -11.23 3.52 6.88
C GLU A 26 -10.63 3.90 5.52
N TYR A 27 -9.81 3.02 4.95
CA TYR A 27 -9.25 3.20 3.61
C TYR A 27 -10.37 3.34 2.56
N LEU A 28 -11.38 2.46 2.58
CA LEU A 28 -12.51 2.54 1.64
C LEU A 28 -13.27 3.87 1.77
N GLN A 29 -13.48 4.35 2.99
CA GLN A 29 -14.09 5.65 3.25
C GLN A 29 -13.27 6.80 2.65
N LEU A 30 -11.95 6.81 2.86
CA LEU A 30 -11.05 7.83 2.29
C LEU A 30 -10.99 7.78 0.75
N MET A 31 -11.15 6.59 0.18
CA MET A 31 -11.23 6.39 -1.27
C MET A 31 -12.60 6.74 -1.85
N GLY A 32 -13.60 7.00 -1.00
CA GLY A 32 -14.99 7.27 -1.41
C GLY A 32 -15.72 6.02 -1.91
N ILE A 33 -15.22 4.83 -1.57
CA ILE A 33 -15.84 3.55 -1.88
C ILE A 33 -16.81 3.24 -0.72
N LYS A 34 -18.08 3.54 -0.93
CA LYS A 34 -19.14 3.42 0.07
C LYS A 34 -20.44 2.98 -0.60
N ASN A 35 -21.43 2.61 0.20
CA ASN A 35 -22.75 2.19 -0.28
C ASN A 35 -22.68 1.05 -1.32
N THR A 36 -21.80 0.07 -1.12
CA THR A 36 -21.65 -1.03 -2.09
C THR A 36 -21.30 -2.33 -1.39
N GLN A 37 -21.60 -3.45 -2.04
CA GLN A 37 -21.22 -4.75 -1.53
C GLN A 37 -19.70 -4.92 -1.63
N LEU A 38 -19.10 -5.54 -0.61
CA LEU A 38 -17.67 -5.80 -0.58
C LEU A 38 -17.35 -7.12 0.13
N LEU A 39 -16.21 -7.70 -0.24
CA LEU A 39 -15.58 -8.85 0.38
C LEU A 39 -14.14 -8.49 0.70
N ILE A 40 -13.71 -8.76 1.94
CA ILE A 40 -12.33 -8.58 2.37
C ILE A 40 -11.77 -9.95 2.75
N ALA A 41 -10.68 -10.35 2.12
CA ALA A 41 -10.00 -11.61 2.37
C ALA A 41 -8.57 -11.34 2.87
N ARG A 42 -8.23 -11.87 4.04
CA ARG A 42 -6.85 -11.89 4.54
C ARG A 42 -6.14 -13.11 3.98
N HIS A 43 -4.94 -12.91 3.46
CA HIS A 43 -4.07 -13.98 2.99
C HIS A 43 -2.86 -14.14 3.92
N HIS A 44 -2.28 -15.34 3.91
CA HIS A 44 -1.10 -15.73 4.71
C HIS A 44 0.00 -16.37 3.84
N ASP A 45 -0.07 -16.16 2.52
CA ASP A 45 0.80 -16.75 1.50
C ASP A 45 2.09 -15.94 1.25
N SER A 46 2.25 -14.80 1.92
CA SER A 46 3.43 -13.94 1.79
C SER A 46 3.98 -13.50 3.16
N SER A 47 5.24 -13.08 3.19
CA SER A 47 5.88 -12.53 4.40
C SER A 47 5.31 -11.18 4.86
N HIS A 48 4.49 -10.54 4.04
CA HIS A 48 3.85 -9.27 4.37
C HIS A 48 2.38 -9.53 4.71
N PRO A 49 1.90 -9.10 5.88
CA PRO A 49 0.47 -9.13 6.18
C PRO A 49 -0.29 -8.30 5.16
N HIS A 50 -1.34 -8.86 4.57
CA HIS A 50 -2.13 -8.16 3.55
C HIS A 50 -3.56 -8.67 3.49
N VAL A 51 -4.42 -7.83 2.92
CA VAL A 51 -5.80 -8.18 2.56
C VAL A 51 -6.09 -7.80 1.12
N HIS A 52 -6.97 -8.58 0.51
CA HIS A 52 -7.60 -8.26 -0.76
C HIS A 52 -9.02 -7.78 -0.51
N ILE A 53 -9.37 -6.66 -1.14
CA ILE A 53 -10.70 -6.07 -1.09
C ILE A 53 -11.29 -6.16 -2.49
N ILE A 54 -12.41 -6.85 -2.59
CA ILE A 54 -13.26 -6.90 -3.78
C ILE A 54 -14.53 -6.12 -3.47
N TYR A 55 -14.95 -5.23 -4.35
CA TYR A 55 -16.16 -4.44 -4.16
C TYR A 55 -16.88 -4.22 -5.48
N ASN A 56 -18.19 -4.01 -5.46
CA ASN A 56 -18.93 -3.66 -6.67
C ASN A 56 -18.66 -2.18 -7.04
N ARG A 57 -18.43 -1.88 -8.33
CA ARG A 57 -18.28 -0.47 -8.77
C ARG A 57 -19.61 0.21 -9.02
N VAL A 58 -20.69 -0.55 -9.07
CA VAL A 58 -22.05 -0.01 -9.00
C VAL A 58 -22.46 -0.06 -7.53
N ASP A 59 -22.87 1.08 -7.00
CA ASP A 59 -23.37 1.20 -5.64
C ASP A 59 -24.80 0.61 -5.53
N ASN A 60 -25.33 0.55 -4.31
CA ASN A 60 -26.65 -0.02 -4.05
C ASN A 60 -27.80 0.83 -4.64
N ASP A 61 -27.53 2.06 -5.10
CA ASP A 61 -28.50 2.93 -5.76
C ASP A 61 -28.39 2.85 -7.30
N GLY A 62 -27.56 1.94 -7.83
CA GLY A 62 -27.33 1.78 -9.26
C GLY A 62 -26.39 2.82 -9.87
N ARG A 63 -25.66 3.59 -9.07
CA ARG A 63 -24.72 4.62 -9.53
C ARG A 63 -23.28 4.10 -9.55
N THR A 64 -22.52 4.55 -10.53
CA THR A 64 -21.10 4.18 -10.63
C THR A 64 -20.26 4.94 -9.59
N ILE A 65 -19.48 4.20 -8.81
CA ILE A 65 -18.45 4.75 -7.92
C ILE A 65 -17.28 5.25 -8.77
N SER A 66 -16.99 6.55 -8.67
CA SER A 66 -15.94 7.21 -9.43
C SER A 66 -14.54 6.66 -9.12
N ASP A 67 -13.78 6.38 -10.17
CA ASP A 67 -12.36 6.01 -10.11
C ASP A 67 -11.42 7.16 -10.55
N GLN A 68 -11.93 8.39 -10.52
CA GLN A 68 -11.11 9.56 -10.82
C GLN A 68 -10.09 9.84 -9.71
N PHE A 69 -8.86 10.14 -10.14
CA PHE A 69 -7.73 10.49 -9.28
C PHE A 69 -7.37 9.43 -8.22
N GLN A 70 -7.65 8.15 -8.48
CA GLN A 70 -7.44 7.07 -7.50
C GLN A 70 -6.00 6.96 -7.04
N LEU A 71 -5.01 7.16 -7.93
CA LEU A 71 -3.60 7.14 -7.53
C LEU A 71 -3.31 8.21 -6.46
N ARG A 72 -3.77 9.44 -6.67
CA ARG A 72 -3.57 10.55 -5.74
C ARG A 72 -4.30 10.32 -4.41
N LYS A 73 -5.56 9.86 -4.47
CA LYS A 73 -6.35 9.52 -3.29
C LYS A 73 -5.70 8.38 -2.51
N ASN A 74 -5.24 7.34 -3.19
CA ASN A 74 -4.57 6.19 -2.58
C ASN A 74 -3.30 6.61 -1.83
N VAL A 75 -2.44 7.42 -2.45
CA VAL A 75 -1.22 7.93 -1.78
C VAL A 75 -1.58 8.73 -0.53
N ALA A 76 -2.59 9.61 -0.60
CA ALA A 76 -3.03 10.39 0.55
C ALA A 76 -3.66 9.52 1.66
N ALA A 77 -4.51 8.56 1.28
CA ALA A 77 -5.17 7.64 2.20
C ALA A 77 -4.16 6.75 2.93
N CYS A 78 -3.24 6.12 2.20
CA CYS A 78 -2.19 5.30 2.80
C CYS A 78 -1.32 6.12 3.75
N LYS A 79 -0.87 7.32 3.33
CA LYS A 79 -0.06 8.19 4.20
C LYS A 79 -0.81 8.58 5.48
N SER A 80 -2.09 8.94 5.36
CA SER A 80 -2.95 9.30 6.50
C SER A 80 -3.08 8.13 7.48
N LEU A 81 -3.41 6.94 6.97
CA LEU A 81 -3.57 5.74 7.79
C LEU A 81 -2.26 5.29 8.44
N THR A 82 -1.15 5.33 7.71
CA THR A 82 0.17 5.01 8.25
C THR A 82 0.51 5.90 9.45
N LEU A 83 0.25 7.20 9.35
CA LEU A 83 0.48 8.15 10.45
C LEU A 83 -0.51 7.93 11.60
N LYS A 84 -1.81 7.81 11.30
CA LYS A 84 -2.88 7.65 12.30
C LYS A 84 -2.68 6.41 13.17
N HIS A 85 -2.31 5.29 12.56
CA HIS A 85 -2.17 4.01 13.25
C HIS A 85 -0.73 3.76 13.75
N GLY A 86 0.17 4.75 13.63
CA GLY A 86 1.57 4.60 14.05
C GLY A 86 2.28 3.43 13.36
N LEU A 87 1.96 3.19 12.09
CA LEU A 87 2.54 2.10 11.30
C LEU A 87 3.97 2.45 10.86
N TYR A 88 4.73 1.42 10.50
CA TYR A 88 6.11 1.56 10.08
C TYR A 88 6.22 2.43 8.82
N ILE A 89 6.91 3.56 8.95
CA ILE A 89 7.33 4.38 7.83
C ILE A 89 8.71 3.90 7.41
N ALA A 90 8.81 3.33 6.20
CA ALA A 90 10.08 2.93 5.64
C ALA A 90 11.04 4.14 5.57
N GLY A 91 12.21 3.97 6.19
CA GLY A 91 13.29 4.94 6.11
C GLY A 91 14.01 4.87 4.75
N ASP A 92 15.34 4.74 4.79
CA ASP A 92 16.18 4.78 3.60
C ASP A 92 15.81 3.73 2.54
N LYS A 93 16.09 4.06 1.27
CA LYS A 93 15.91 3.20 0.08
C LYS A 93 16.89 2.01 0.00
N LYS A 94 17.49 1.62 1.12
CA LYS A 94 18.51 0.56 1.20
C LYS A 94 17.87 -0.82 1.08
N ASN A 95 16.73 -1.04 1.73
CA ASN A 95 16.08 -2.35 1.82
C ASN A 95 15.10 -2.58 0.67
N VAL A 96 15.58 -2.48 -0.56
CA VAL A 96 14.76 -2.71 -1.77
C VAL A 96 15.30 -3.94 -2.48
N ASN A 97 14.41 -4.88 -2.80
CA ASN A 97 14.77 -6.10 -3.52
C ASN A 97 15.23 -5.77 -4.95
N ARG A 98 16.54 -5.57 -5.11
CA ARG A 98 17.17 -5.21 -6.39
C ARG A 98 16.87 -6.21 -7.51
N LYS A 99 16.69 -7.49 -7.18
CA LYS A 99 16.39 -8.56 -8.15
C LYS A 99 14.97 -8.44 -8.73
N ALA A 100 14.04 -7.87 -7.97
CA ALA A 100 12.65 -7.69 -8.40
C ALA A 100 12.43 -6.42 -9.25
N LEU A 101 13.40 -5.50 -9.29
CA LEU A 101 13.29 -4.26 -10.04
C LEU A 101 13.33 -4.51 -11.55
N LYS A 102 12.47 -3.81 -12.29
CA LYS A 102 12.35 -3.88 -13.75
C LYS A 102 12.34 -2.49 -14.37
N GLY A 103 12.68 -2.40 -15.65
CA GLY A 103 12.61 -1.16 -16.43
C GLY A 103 13.31 0.04 -15.77
N ALA A 104 12.61 1.19 -15.75
CA ALA A 104 13.13 2.45 -15.23
C ALA A 104 13.56 2.37 -13.75
N ASP A 105 12.87 1.57 -12.91
CA ASP A 105 13.25 1.42 -11.51
C ASP A 105 14.58 0.70 -11.35
N LYS A 106 14.87 -0.31 -12.18
CA LYS A 106 16.18 -0.98 -12.16
C LYS A 106 17.30 0.01 -12.48
N ILE A 107 17.13 0.83 -13.53
CA ILE A 107 18.10 1.85 -13.95
C ILE A 107 18.30 2.89 -12.84
N LYS A 108 17.20 3.38 -12.25
CA LYS A 108 17.22 4.34 -11.15
C LYS A 108 18.04 3.84 -9.95
N TYR A 109 17.87 2.58 -9.57
CA TYR A 109 18.62 2.00 -8.45
C TYR A 109 20.07 1.70 -8.81
N GLN A 110 20.38 1.33 -10.05
CA GLN A 110 21.77 1.23 -10.52
C GLN A 110 22.48 2.58 -10.41
N LEU A 111 21.84 3.67 -10.86
CA LEU A 111 22.39 5.03 -10.71
C LEU A 111 22.55 5.41 -9.22
N PHE A 112 21.55 5.12 -8.39
CA PHE A 112 21.62 5.40 -6.95
C PHE A 112 22.81 4.68 -6.29
N ASP A 113 23.02 3.40 -6.62
CA ASP A 113 24.11 2.59 -6.06
C ASP A 113 25.49 3.11 -6.53
N LEU A 114 25.63 3.49 -7.81
CA LEU A 114 26.85 4.10 -8.37
C LEU A 114 27.17 5.45 -7.72
N ILE A 115 26.18 6.34 -7.58
CA ILE A 115 26.36 7.64 -6.93
C ILE A 115 26.78 7.45 -5.47
N LYS A 116 26.16 6.50 -4.76
CA LYS A 116 26.51 6.20 -3.37
C LYS A 116 27.92 5.63 -3.23
N ALA A 117 28.38 4.81 -4.17
CA ALA A 117 29.74 4.30 -4.18
C ALA A 117 30.76 5.42 -4.43
N ALA A 118 30.51 6.30 -5.41
CA ALA A 118 31.37 7.43 -5.71
C ALA A 118 31.48 8.41 -4.52
N GLN A 119 30.36 8.70 -3.84
CA GLN A 119 30.36 9.52 -2.62
C GLN A 119 31.23 8.93 -1.50
N LYS A 120 31.26 7.60 -1.35
CA LYS A 120 32.10 6.93 -0.35
C LYS A 120 33.59 6.96 -0.70
N ASN A 121 33.93 6.95 -1.99
CA ASN A 121 35.31 6.96 -2.48
C ASN A 121 35.91 8.37 -2.62
N SER A 122 35.16 9.42 -2.26
CA SER A 122 35.59 10.83 -2.39
C SER A 122 36.20 11.41 -1.10
N TRP A 123 36.64 10.55 -0.17
CA TRP A 123 37.34 10.89 1.08
C TRP A 123 38.45 9.88 1.34
#